data_AF-A0A076MVE0-F1
#
_entry.id   AF-A0A076MVE0-F1
#
_cell.length_a   1.000
_cell.length_b   1.000
_cell.length_c   1.000
_cell.angle_alpha   90.00
_cell.angle_beta   90.00
_cell.angle_gamma   90.00
#
_symmetry.space_group_name_H-M   'P 1'
#
loop_
_entity.id
_entity.type
_entity.pdbx_description
1 polymer ?
#
loop_
_entity_poly.entity_id
_entity_poly.type
_entity_poly.pdbx_seq_one_letter_code
_entity_poly.pdbx_strand_id
1 'polypeptide(L)'
;MTSRKELAARQAELLRAPLAGGPPPAGFDADRVAAEVLALRAKRRSIVADLSPDLVRTLGDRFRPLFDAYAEATPRTDGAGYRQDAANFATWLADRGELPRRRWWSRYTRNASAP
;
A
#
# COMPACT_ATOMS: atom_id res chain seq x y z
N MET A 1 15.03 -24.20 22.12
CA MET A 1 13.92 -24.49 21.19
C MET A 1 12.84 -23.46 21.44
N THR A 2 12.73 -22.46 20.56
CA THR A 2 11.81 -21.32 20.72
C THR A 2 10.37 -21.78 20.50
N SER A 3 9.45 -21.36 21.38
CA SER A 3 8.07 -21.81 21.36
C SER A 3 7.27 -21.09 20.26
N ARG A 4 6.22 -21.75 19.77
CA ARG A 4 5.36 -21.22 18.70
C ARG A 4 4.67 -19.89 19.06
N LYS A 5 4.56 -19.57 20.36
CA LYS A 5 4.07 -18.27 20.87
C LYS A 5 5.11 -17.15 20.75
N GLU A 6 6.39 -17.45 20.97
CA GLU A 6 7.49 -16.48 20.77
C GLU A 6 7.72 -16.19 19.28
N LEU A 7 7.50 -17.19 18.42
CA LEU A 7 7.50 -17.02 16.96
C LEU A 7 6.35 -16.11 16.50
N ALA A 8 5.15 -16.27 17.06
CA ALA A 8 4.00 -15.43 16.73
C ALA A 8 4.16 -13.98 17.23
N ALA A 9 4.78 -13.78 18.40
CA ALA A 9 5.11 -12.45 18.90
C ALA A 9 6.16 -11.75 18.02
N ARG A 10 7.18 -12.48 17.53
CA ARG A 10 8.16 -11.99 16.57
C ARG A 10 7.58 -11.78 15.17
N GLN A 11 6.56 -12.55 14.77
CA GLN A 11 5.78 -12.31 13.55
C GLN A 11 4.92 -11.05 13.63
N ALA A 12 4.42 -10.68 14.81
CA ALA A 12 3.73 -9.41 15.02
C ALA A 12 4.69 -8.21 15.01
N GLU A 13 5.94 -8.40 15.41
CA GLU A 13 7.00 -7.39 15.34
C GLU A 13 7.54 -7.20 13.90
N LEU A 14 7.61 -8.29 13.12
CA LEU A 14 7.89 -8.33 11.66
C LEU A 14 6.99 -7.42 10.81
N LEU A 15 5.75 -7.16 11.26
CA LEU A 15 4.79 -6.32 10.53
C LEU A 15 4.90 -4.83 10.89
N ARG A 16 5.54 -4.49 12.01
CA ARG A 16 5.70 -3.08 12.45
C ARG A 16 6.97 -2.40 11.92
N ALA A 17 8.01 -3.15 11.59
CA ALA A 17 9.32 -2.59 11.24
C ALA A 17 9.50 -2.10 9.78
N PRO A 18 8.94 -2.72 8.73
CA PRO A 18 9.27 -2.31 7.36
C PRO A 18 8.43 -1.15 6.82
N LEU A 19 7.57 -0.55 7.64
CA LEU A 19 6.75 0.59 7.23
C LEU A 19 7.44 1.95 7.40
N ALA A 20 8.67 1.97 7.93
CA ALA A 20 9.40 3.20 8.22
C ALA A 20 10.83 3.25 7.63
N GLY A 21 11.23 2.29 6.78
CA GLY A 21 12.54 2.31 6.12
C GLY A 21 13.74 1.90 6.99
N GLY A 22 13.55 1.09 8.03
CA GLY A 22 14.66 0.57 8.85
C GLY A 22 15.46 -0.57 8.19
N PRO A 23 16.70 -0.84 8.66
CA PRO A 23 17.52 -1.94 8.13
C PRO A 23 16.87 -3.31 8.41
N PRO A 24 17.06 -4.29 7.51
CA PRO A 24 16.49 -5.62 7.67
C PRO A 24 17.06 -6.31 8.93
N PRO A 25 16.27 -7.16 9.61
CA PRO A 25 16.76 -7.93 10.76
C PRO A 25 17.93 -8.84 10.39
N ALA A 26 18.84 -9.08 11.33
CA ALA A 26 19.98 -9.98 11.14
C ALA A 26 19.51 -11.37 10.65
N GLY A 27 20.11 -11.87 9.57
CA GLY A 27 19.79 -13.16 8.96
C GLY A 27 18.85 -13.10 7.74
N PHE A 28 18.41 -11.91 7.33
CA PHE A 28 17.69 -11.71 6.07
C PHE A 28 18.60 -11.12 4.99
N ASP A 29 18.48 -11.65 3.77
CA ASP A 29 19.10 -11.09 2.58
C ASP A 29 18.38 -9.78 2.19
N ALA A 30 19.10 -8.67 2.28
CA ALA A 30 18.57 -7.33 2.03
C ALA A 30 18.07 -7.17 0.58
N ASP A 31 18.76 -7.77 -0.39
CA ASP A 31 18.39 -7.71 -1.80
C ASP A 31 17.11 -8.50 -2.06
N ARG A 32 16.99 -9.66 -1.41
CA ARG A 32 15.76 -10.46 -1.46
C ARG A 32 14.58 -9.71 -0.85
N VAL A 33 14.76 -9.06 0.29
CA VAL A 33 13.71 -8.24 0.93
C VAL A 33 13.32 -7.07 0.03
N ALA A 34 14.29 -6.38 -0.58
CA ALA A 34 14.02 -5.30 -1.51
C ALA A 34 13.23 -5.78 -2.74
N ALA A 35 13.58 -6.93 -3.31
CA ALA A 35 12.87 -7.52 -4.44
C ALA A 35 11.41 -7.87 -4.09
N GLU A 36 11.16 -8.44 -2.90
CA GLU A 36 9.81 -8.74 -2.41
C GLU A 36 8.97 -7.47 -2.21
N VAL A 37 9.58 -6.40 -1.66
CA VAL A 37 8.91 -5.10 -1.51
C VAL A 37 8.50 -4.53 -2.87
N LEU A 38 9.40 -4.58 -3.86
CA LEU A 38 9.10 -4.13 -5.23
C LEU A 38 7.99 -4.96 -5.87
N ALA A 39 8.02 -6.29 -5.71
CA ALA A 39 6.99 -7.18 -6.21
C ALA A 39 5.62 -6.88 -5.58
N LEU A 40 5.59 -6.64 -4.27
CA LEU A 40 4.36 -6.26 -3.56
C LEU A 40 3.81 -4.92 -4.05
N ARG A 41 4.66 -3.91 -4.23
CA ARG A 41 4.26 -2.60 -4.78
C ARG A 41 3.67 -2.75 -6.19
N ALA A 42 4.32 -3.53 -7.06
CA ALA A 42 3.82 -3.82 -8.40
C ALA A 42 2.46 -4.53 -8.38
N LYS A 43 2.28 -5.51 -7.48
CA LYS A 43 1.01 -6.23 -7.32
C LYS A 43 -0.11 -5.30 -6.84
N ARG A 44 0.16 -4.45 -5.84
CA ARG A 44 -0.78 -3.42 -5.37
C ARG A 44 -1.21 -2.50 -6.51
N ARG A 45 -0.24 -1.99 -7.29
CA ARG A 45 -0.49 -1.10 -8.44
C ARG A 45 -1.41 -1.76 -9.46
N SER A 46 -1.14 -3.01 -9.83
CA SER A 46 -1.97 -3.76 -10.77
C SER A 46 -3.42 -3.88 -10.28
N ILE A 47 -3.61 -4.31 -9.03
CA ILE A 47 -4.96 -4.51 -8.50
C ILE A 47 -5.72 -3.18 -8.38
N VAL A 48 -5.06 -2.09 -7.97
CA VAL A 48 -5.72 -0.78 -7.90
C VAL A 48 -6.07 -0.26 -9.29
N ALA A 49 -5.22 -0.50 -10.30
CA ALA A 49 -5.55 -0.18 -11.69
C ALA A 49 -6.81 -0.93 -12.16
N ASP A 50 -6.90 -2.23 -11.83
CA ASP A 50 -8.07 -3.07 -12.15
C ASP A 50 -9.34 -2.62 -11.41
N LEU A 51 -9.21 -2.25 -10.14
CA LEU A 51 -10.34 -1.78 -9.32
C LEU A 51 -10.79 -0.36 -9.68
N SER A 52 -9.92 0.45 -10.27
CA SER A 52 -10.15 1.88 -10.53
C SER A 52 -9.69 2.31 -11.93
N PRO A 53 -10.24 1.73 -13.01
CA PRO A 53 -9.85 2.05 -14.38
C PRO A 53 -10.12 3.52 -14.73
N ASP A 54 -11.14 4.14 -14.14
CA ASP A 54 -11.40 5.57 -14.29
C ASP A 54 -10.24 6.43 -13.79
N LEU A 55 -9.59 6.02 -12.71
CA LEU A 55 -8.49 6.74 -12.07
C LEU A 55 -7.22 6.62 -12.92
N VAL A 56 -6.98 5.43 -13.49
CA VAL A 56 -5.94 5.20 -14.50
C VAL A 56 -6.18 6.11 -15.72
N ARG A 57 -7.40 6.14 -16.26
CA ARG A 57 -7.74 6.98 -17.42
C ARG A 57 -7.60 8.46 -17.14
N THR A 58 -7.89 8.91 -15.91
CA THR A 58 -7.79 10.33 -15.54
C THR A 58 -6.35 10.77 -15.37
N LEU A 59 -5.50 9.91 -14.80
CA LEU A 59 -4.10 10.25 -14.54
C LEU A 59 -3.19 9.96 -15.75
N GLY A 60 -3.59 9.03 -16.62
CA GLY A 60 -2.79 8.58 -17.76
C GLY A 60 -1.41 8.09 -17.29
N ASP A 61 -0.37 8.57 -17.97
CA ASP A 61 1.02 8.21 -17.68
C ASP A 61 1.48 8.58 -16.26
N ARG A 62 0.78 9.51 -15.61
CA ARG A 62 1.08 9.92 -14.22
C ARG A 62 0.62 8.88 -13.20
N PHE A 63 -0.25 7.95 -13.56
CA PHE A 63 -0.79 6.94 -12.64
C PHE A 63 0.33 6.14 -11.97
N ARG A 64 1.26 5.61 -12.77
CA ARG A 64 2.35 4.76 -12.28
C ARG A 64 3.29 5.51 -11.31
N PRO A 65 3.92 6.64 -11.68
CA PRO A 65 4.81 7.35 -10.76
C PRO A 65 4.09 7.86 -9.51
N LEU A 66 2.82 8.27 -9.62
CA LEU A 66 2.04 8.68 -8.45
C LEU A 66 1.71 7.51 -7.53
N PHE A 67 1.38 6.34 -8.08
CA PHE A 67 1.13 5.15 -7.28
C PHE A 67 2.40 4.65 -6.59
N ASP A 68 3.54 4.66 -7.28
CA ASP A 68 4.81 4.22 -6.72
C ASP A 68 5.21 5.13 -5.54
N ALA A 69 5.06 6.47 -5.68
CA ALA A 69 5.28 7.43 -4.60
C ALA A 69 4.30 7.23 -3.41
N TYR A 70 3.02 6.99 -3.69
CA TYR A 70 2.03 6.66 -2.66
C TYR A 70 2.40 5.37 -1.91
N ALA A 71 2.79 4.32 -2.63
CA ALA A 71 3.11 3.01 -2.05
C ALA A 71 4.39 3.03 -1.22
N GLU A 72 5.31 3.94 -1.53
CA GLU A 72 6.51 4.22 -0.73
C GLU A 72 6.18 5.02 0.54
N ALA A 73 5.36 6.06 0.42
CA ALA A 73 4.93 6.87 1.57
C ALA A 73 3.93 6.16 2.49
N THR A 74 3.24 5.15 1.97
CA THR A 74 2.18 4.40 2.67
C THR A 74 2.44 2.90 2.52
N PRO A 75 3.45 2.36 3.21
CA PRO A 75 3.72 0.95 3.14
C PRO A 75 2.61 0.23 3.91
N ARG A 76 2.21 -0.95 3.44
CA ARG A 76 0.93 -1.54 3.82
C ARG A 76 1.03 -2.23 5.18
N THR A 77 0.22 -1.81 6.15
CA THR A 77 -0.04 -2.62 7.34
C THR A 77 -0.87 -3.84 6.96
N ASP A 78 -0.64 -4.93 7.66
CA ASP A 78 -1.52 -6.09 7.72
C ASP A 78 -2.98 -5.66 7.97
N GLY A 79 -3.92 -6.26 7.23
CA GLY A 79 -5.37 -5.99 7.35
C GLY A 79 -5.99 -5.03 6.34
N ALA A 80 -5.22 -4.16 5.67
CA ALA A 80 -5.79 -3.24 4.67
C ALA A 80 -6.16 -3.99 3.36
N GLY A 81 -7.45 -4.10 3.06
CA GLY A 81 -7.95 -4.69 1.82
C GLY A 81 -7.65 -3.83 0.58
N TYR A 82 -7.59 -4.43 -0.61
CA TYR A 82 -7.25 -3.71 -1.85
C TYR A 82 -8.23 -2.60 -2.22
N ARG A 83 -9.52 -2.72 -1.84
CA ARG A 83 -10.50 -1.63 -2.04
C ARG A 83 -10.21 -0.42 -1.15
N GLN A 84 -9.78 -0.67 0.09
CA GLN A 84 -9.33 0.39 0.99
C GLN A 84 -8.06 1.06 0.44
N ASP A 85 -7.12 0.27 -0.10
CA ASP A 85 -5.89 0.80 -0.70
C ASP A 85 -6.18 1.73 -1.89
N ALA A 86 -7.17 1.38 -2.73
CA ALA A 86 -7.64 2.27 -3.81
C ALA A 86 -8.28 3.56 -3.27
N ALA A 87 -9.06 3.48 -2.18
CA ALA A 87 -9.68 4.64 -1.54
C ALA A 87 -8.64 5.57 -0.90
N ASN A 88 -7.64 4.99 -0.24
CA ASN A 88 -6.52 5.71 0.36
C ASN A 88 -5.68 6.40 -0.71
N PHE A 89 -5.40 5.72 -1.83
CA PHE A 89 -4.70 6.32 -2.95
C PHE A 89 -5.47 7.51 -3.55
N ALA A 90 -6.78 7.37 -3.75
CA ALA A 90 -7.62 8.47 -4.24
C ALA A 90 -7.63 9.68 -3.28
N THR A 91 -7.62 9.42 -1.97
CA THR A 91 -7.49 10.45 -0.92
C THR A 91 -6.14 11.16 -1.00
N TRP A 92 -5.05 10.38 -1.04
CA TRP A 92 -3.68 10.86 -1.14
C TRP A 92 -3.47 11.75 -2.38
N LEU A 93 -4.06 11.38 -3.52
CA LEU A 93 -4.05 12.20 -4.73
C LEU A 93 -4.80 13.51 -4.55
N ALA A 94 -5.98 13.47 -3.92
CA ALA A 94 -6.82 14.64 -3.77
C ALA A 94 -6.22 15.67 -2.78
N ASP A 95 -5.54 15.19 -1.73
CA ASP A 95 -4.81 16.05 -0.77
C ASP A 95 -3.61 16.74 -1.43
N ARG A 96 -3.06 16.14 -2.49
CA ARG A 96 -1.95 16.70 -3.28
C ARG A 96 -2.40 17.53 -4.49
N GLY A 97 -3.71 17.69 -4.69
CA GLY A 97 -4.26 18.43 -5.83
C GLY A 97 -4.20 17.68 -7.16
N GLU A 98 -3.84 16.40 -7.16
CA GLU A 98 -3.76 15.56 -8.38
C GLU A 98 -5.14 15.15 -8.90
N LEU A 99 -6.17 15.20 -8.03
CA LEU A 99 -7.56 14.93 -8.38
C LEU A 99 -8.54 15.89 -7.66
N PRO A 100 -9.64 16.28 -8.31
CA PRO A 100 -10.69 17.07 -7.67
C PRO A 100 -11.46 16.22 -6.67
N ARG A 101 -11.32 16.54 -5.36
CA ARG A 101 -11.96 15.85 -4.22
C ARG A 101 -13.40 15.40 -4.51
N ARG A 102 -14.29 16.33 -4.88
CA ARG A 102 -15.75 16.09 -4.96
C ARG A 102 -16.16 14.95 -5.88
N ARG A 103 -15.47 14.72 -7.01
CA ARG A 103 -15.87 13.72 -8.01
C ARG A 103 -15.57 12.28 -7.55
N TRP A 104 -14.55 12.11 -6.72
CA TRP A 104 -14.02 10.79 -6.35
C TRP A 104 -14.47 10.32 -4.98
N TRP A 105 -14.73 11.25 -4.04
CA TRP A 105 -15.13 10.92 -2.68
C TRP A 105 -16.36 10.01 -2.61
N SER A 106 -17.42 10.29 -3.36
CA SER A 106 -18.67 9.48 -3.31
C SER A 106 -18.49 8.00 -3.67
N ARG A 107 -17.44 7.65 -4.42
CA ARG A 107 -17.14 6.26 -4.78
C ARG A 107 -16.25 5.55 -3.74
N TYR A 108 -15.38 6.28 -3.07
CA TYR A 108 -14.37 5.71 -2.19
C TYR A 108 -14.72 5.82 -0.69
N THR A 109 -15.55 6.79 -0.26
CA THR A 109 -15.99 6.89 1.14
C THR A 109 -16.99 5.79 1.54
N ARG A 110 -17.82 5.31 0.62
CA ARG A 110 -18.86 4.31 0.92
C ARG A 110 -18.28 2.95 1.34
N ASN A 111 -17.04 2.67 0.95
CA ASN A 111 -16.39 1.38 1.16
C ASN A 111 -15.25 1.44 2.20
N ALA A 112 -15.04 2.61 2.83
CA ALA A 112 -13.98 2.85 3.82
C ALA A 112 -14.46 2.80 5.28
N SER A 113 -15.76 2.55 5.51
CA SER A 113 -16.39 2.58 6.84
C SER A 113 -16.77 1.19 7.39
N ALA A 114 -16.18 0.10 6.89
CA ALA A 114 -16.36 -1.20 7.54
C ALA A 114 -15.22 -1.42 8.55
N PRO A 115 -15.51 -1.44 9.87
CA PRO A 115 -14.52 -1.74 10.91
C PRO A 115 -14.00 -3.18 10.82
#